data_AF-A0A2M8EGK2-F1
#
_entry.id   AF-A0A2M8EGK2-F1
#
_cell.length_a   1.000
_cell.length_b   1.000
_cell.length_c   1.000
_cell.angle_alpha   90.00
_cell.angle_beta   90.00
_cell.angle_gamma   90.00
#
_symmetry.space_group_name_H-M   'P 1'
#
loop_
_entity.id
_entity.type
_entity.pdbx_description
1 polymer ?
#
loop_
_entity_poly.entity_id
_entity_poly.type
_entity_poly.pdbx_seq_one_letter_code
_entity_poly.pdbx_strand_id
1 'polypeptide(L)'
;FRHKPVSAFLEGTVQALRTVGSAVEAKALYEAVRASMLYDTKLGMYRVNAPLDDMSFEIGRSKIFAPGWLENESIFLHMHYKFLLETLRSGLHAEFFADLQKGLVAFLDPSTYGRSPLENSSFIASSRFPDAKVHGVGFVARLSGATAEWISMVLHMGLGAAPFVVEAGELRFKPQPVLADWLFTSQASGGFAANSFGFKLFGKTWVVYNNPKRQNTFGQDAVAPVAFELTYAEGTTQTHTGDSLPEPMAGDLRDGKLQNLVITLG
;
A
#
# COMPACT_ATOMS: atom_id res chain seq x y z
N PHE A 1 2.85 39.67 12.62
CA PHE A 1 2.93 38.19 12.69
C PHE A 1 4.14 37.75 11.86
N ARG A 2 5.04 36.91 12.37
CA ARG A 2 6.22 36.41 11.62
C ARG A 2 6.16 34.89 11.57
N HIS A 3 6.12 34.32 10.36
CA HIS A 3 6.14 32.88 10.17
C HIS A 3 7.50 32.30 10.60
N LYS A 4 7.48 31.17 11.31
CA LYS A 4 8.67 30.36 11.64
C LYS A 4 8.45 28.96 11.06
N PRO A 5 9.39 28.45 10.24
CA PRO A 5 9.28 27.07 9.77
C PRO A 5 9.39 26.11 10.96
N VAL A 6 8.59 25.04 10.93
CA VAL A 6 8.68 23.93 11.87
C VAL A 6 9.55 22.81 11.28
N SER A 7 10.03 21.90 12.12
CA SER A 7 10.68 20.65 11.66
C SER A 7 9.81 19.93 10.63
N ALA A 8 10.43 19.18 9.72
CA ALA A 8 9.70 18.45 8.70
C ALA A 8 8.76 17.39 9.33
N PHE A 9 7.52 17.36 8.86
CA PHE A 9 6.54 16.30 9.17
C PHE A 9 6.30 15.47 7.90
N LEU A 10 6.18 14.16 8.07
CA LEU A 10 5.91 13.25 6.96
C LEU A 10 4.60 13.59 6.24
N GLU A 11 3.61 14.11 6.98
CA GLU A 11 2.34 14.56 6.41
C GLU A 11 2.51 15.62 5.31
N GLY A 12 3.40 16.60 5.50
CA GLY A 12 3.66 17.62 4.48
C GLY A 12 4.18 17.00 3.18
N THR A 13 5.01 15.97 3.30
CA THR A 13 5.53 15.21 2.16
C THR A 13 4.43 14.37 1.49
N VAL A 14 3.58 13.71 2.27
CA VAL A 14 2.43 12.95 1.76
C VAL A 14 1.51 13.86 0.94
N GLN A 15 1.22 15.07 1.43
CA GLN A 15 0.42 16.03 0.68
C GLN A 15 1.14 16.51 -0.57
N ALA A 16 2.45 16.75 -0.51
CA ALA A 16 3.23 17.13 -1.68
C ALA A 16 3.21 16.03 -2.77
N LEU A 17 3.40 14.76 -2.40
CA LEU A 17 3.33 13.62 -3.33
C LEU A 17 1.98 13.51 -4.06
N ARG A 18 0.88 13.97 -3.46
CA ARG A 18 -0.44 14.00 -4.12
C ARG A 18 -0.56 15.06 -5.21
N THR A 19 0.36 16.01 -5.23
CA THR A 19 0.29 17.21 -6.09
C THR A 19 1.40 17.27 -7.13
N VAL A 20 2.44 16.43 -7.02
CA VAL A 20 3.51 16.37 -8.03
C VAL A 20 2.95 15.99 -9.39
N GLY A 21 3.47 16.59 -10.45
CA GLY A 21 2.97 16.42 -11.81
C GLY A 21 3.60 15.24 -12.55
N SER A 22 4.68 14.65 -12.00
CA SER A 22 5.41 13.57 -12.67
C SER A 22 6.05 12.58 -11.70
N ALA A 23 6.30 11.37 -12.19
CA ALA A 23 7.05 10.35 -11.46
C ALA A 23 8.50 10.79 -11.14
N VAL A 24 9.10 11.66 -11.97
CA VAL A 24 10.45 12.21 -11.73
C VAL A 24 10.46 13.13 -10.51
N GLU A 25 9.48 14.03 -10.41
CA GLU A 25 9.32 14.89 -9.24
C GLU A 25 8.98 14.09 -7.98
N ALA A 26 8.08 13.10 -8.10
CA ALA A 26 7.76 12.18 -7.01
C ALA A 26 9.01 11.45 -6.51
N LYS A 27 9.85 10.97 -7.44
CA LYS A 27 11.09 10.26 -7.13
C LYS A 27 12.08 11.14 -6.38
N ALA A 28 12.27 12.38 -6.84
CA ALA A 28 13.13 13.34 -6.16
C ALA A 28 12.65 13.63 -4.72
N LEU A 29 11.34 13.80 -4.53
CA LEU A 29 10.76 14.00 -3.20
C LEU A 29 10.93 12.76 -2.30
N TYR A 30 10.66 11.56 -2.83
CA TYR A 30 10.86 10.29 -2.14
C TYR A 30 12.32 10.12 -1.69
N GLU A 31 13.28 10.41 -2.55
CA GLU A 31 14.72 10.32 -2.23
C GLU A 31 15.13 11.36 -1.18
N ALA A 32 14.61 12.60 -1.27
CA ALA A 32 14.86 13.62 -0.26
C ALA A 32 14.36 13.20 1.12
N VAL A 33 13.20 12.52 1.19
CA VAL A 33 12.66 12.00 2.45
C VAL A 33 13.55 10.89 3.00
N ARG A 34 13.98 9.94 2.16
CA ARG A 34 14.92 8.88 2.57
C ARG A 34 16.27 9.40 3.05
N ALA A 35 16.75 10.49 2.45
CA ALA A 35 17.98 11.16 2.86
C ALA A 35 17.83 12.03 4.12
N SER A 36 16.59 12.24 4.59
CA SER A 36 16.30 13.08 5.75
C SER A 36 16.13 12.26 7.04
N MET A 37 16.00 12.98 8.16
CA MET A 37 15.71 12.37 9.47
C MET A 37 14.29 11.77 9.58
N LEU A 38 13.43 11.96 8.57
CA LEU A 38 12.16 11.24 8.46
C LEU A 38 12.34 9.76 8.17
N TYR A 39 13.50 9.32 7.67
CA TYR A 39 13.76 7.91 7.45
C TYR A 39 14.54 7.30 8.62
N ASP A 40 13.97 6.25 9.19
CA ASP A 40 14.62 5.44 10.20
C ASP A 40 15.46 4.36 9.51
N THR A 41 16.75 4.63 9.34
CA THR A 41 17.67 3.71 8.65
C THR A 41 17.81 2.36 9.35
N LYS A 42 17.67 2.30 10.69
CA LYS A 42 17.74 1.05 11.45
C LYS A 42 16.54 0.15 11.15
N LEU A 43 15.34 0.74 11.11
CA LEU A 43 14.10 -0.01 10.91
C LEU A 43 13.68 -0.13 9.44
N GLY A 44 14.23 0.73 8.57
CA GLY A 44 13.81 0.83 7.19
C GLY A 44 12.43 1.46 6.99
N MET A 45 11.94 2.24 7.96
CA MET A 45 10.58 2.80 7.99
C MET A 45 10.59 4.33 8.11
N TYR A 46 9.42 4.97 7.94
CA TYR A 46 9.28 6.43 7.95
C TYR A 46 8.72 6.95 9.28
N ARG A 47 9.46 7.84 9.94
CA ARG A 47 9.06 8.56 11.15
C ARG A 47 8.02 9.62 10.83
N VAL A 48 7.12 9.89 11.78
CA VAL A 48 6.05 10.89 11.59
C VAL A 48 6.57 12.32 11.49
N ASN A 49 7.71 12.61 12.11
CA ASN A 49 8.40 13.90 12.04
C ASN A 49 9.90 13.74 12.23
N ALA A 50 10.65 14.72 11.74
CA ALA A 50 12.05 14.94 12.04
C ALA A 50 12.21 15.49 13.48
N PRO A 51 13.42 15.49 14.06
CA PRO A 51 13.64 15.87 15.45
C PRO A 51 13.05 17.23 15.82
N LEU A 52 12.44 17.30 17.01
CA LEU A 52 11.78 18.49 17.53
C LEU A 52 12.61 19.22 18.58
N ASP A 53 13.86 18.80 18.85
CA ASP A 53 14.70 19.31 19.94
C ASP A 53 14.70 20.85 20.01
N ASP A 54 14.93 21.49 18.86
CA ASP A 54 15.07 22.95 18.71
C ASP A 54 13.73 23.71 18.56
N MET A 55 12.58 23.02 18.58
CA MET A 55 11.26 23.65 18.38
C MET A 55 10.72 24.31 19.65
N SER A 56 9.76 25.24 19.56
CA SER A 56 9.05 25.74 20.75
C SER A 56 8.05 24.70 21.27
N PHE A 57 7.73 24.68 22.57
CA PHE A 57 6.61 23.87 23.07
C PHE A 57 5.25 24.33 22.53
N GLU A 58 5.17 25.54 21.96
CA GLU A 58 3.96 26.07 21.32
C GLU A 58 3.55 25.31 20.06
N ILE A 59 4.42 24.47 19.46
CA ILE A 59 4.05 23.64 18.30
C ILE A 59 3.06 22.53 18.65
N GLY A 60 2.79 22.33 19.95
CA GLY A 60 1.81 21.39 20.45
C GLY A 60 2.43 20.23 21.21
N ARG A 61 1.55 19.34 21.69
CA ARG A 61 1.89 18.26 22.63
C ARG A 61 2.92 17.27 22.09
N SER A 62 3.10 17.17 20.77
CA SER A 62 4.08 16.25 20.18
C SER A 62 5.47 16.46 20.77
N LYS A 63 5.88 17.72 21.03
CA LYS A 63 7.19 18.00 21.65
C LYS A 63 7.36 17.41 23.05
N ILE A 64 6.28 17.12 23.77
CA ILE A 64 6.31 16.61 25.15
C ILE A 64 6.74 15.13 25.17
N PHE A 65 6.40 14.36 24.14
CA PHE A 65 6.77 12.96 24.09
C PHE A 65 8.27 12.79 23.84
N ALA A 66 8.86 11.75 24.43
CA ALA A 66 10.23 11.38 24.13
C ALA A 66 10.39 11.11 22.62
N PRO A 67 11.53 11.48 22.01
CA PRO A 67 11.85 11.08 20.65
C PRO A 67 11.63 9.59 20.42
N GLY A 68 11.01 9.22 19.30
CA GLY A 68 10.70 7.83 18.96
C GLY A 68 9.41 7.30 19.58
N TRP A 69 8.63 8.12 20.27
CA TRP A 69 7.41 7.72 20.98
C TRP A 69 6.19 8.52 20.54
N LEU A 70 5.06 7.83 20.32
CA LEU A 70 3.78 8.45 19.96
C LEU A 70 3.92 9.46 18.81
N GLU A 71 3.38 10.68 18.91
CA GLU A 71 3.43 11.68 17.85
C GLU A 71 4.79 12.41 17.71
N ASN A 72 5.87 11.91 18.33
CA ASN A 72 7.23 12.46 18.21
C ASN A 72 8.24 11.45 17.70
N GLU A 73 8.69 11.59 16.45
CA GLU A 73 9.75 10.78 15.82
C GLU A 73 9.50 9.26 15.82
N SER A 74 8.32 8.77 16.23
CA SER A 74 7.96 7.36 16.11
C SER A 74 7.62 6.99 14.66
N ILE A 75 7.55 5.70 14.37
CA ILE A 75 6.92 5.22 13.14
C ILE A 75 5.41 5.17 13.37
N PHE A 76 4.74 6.30 13.16
CA PHE A 76 3.29 6.38 13.30
C PHE A 76 2.64 5.70 12.09
N LEU A 77 2.11 4.48 12.29
CA LEU A 77 1.82 3.54 11.20
C LEU A 77 0.82 4.09 10.18
N HIS A 78 -0.16 4.88 10.63
CA HIS A 78 -1.10 5.51 9.70
C HIS A 78 -0.40 6.45 8.73
N MET A 79 0.54 7.27 9.20
CA MET A 79 1.28 8.20 8.33
C MET A 79 2.33 7.48 7.49
N HIS A 80 2.99 6.47 8.06
CA HIS A 80 3.90 5.59 7.32
C HIS A 80 3.18 4.94 6.12
N TYR A 81 2.00 4.36 6.32
CA TYR A 81 1.23 3.73 5.25
C TYR A 81 0.65 4.72 4.25
N LYS A 82 0.26 5.93 4.68
CA LYS A 82 -0.10 6.99 3.73
C LYS A 82 1.06 7.32 2.79
N PHE A 83 2.28 7.41 3.32
CA PHE A 83 3.46 7.65 2.50
C PHE A 83 3.72 6.51 1.50
N LEU A 84 3.58 5.26 1.93
CA LEU A 84 3.65 4.11 1.00
C LEU A 84 2.56 4.16 -0.07
N LEU A 85 1.31 4.47 0.32
CA LEU A 85 0.19 4.58 -0.62
C LEU A 85 0.42 5.68 -1.67
N GLU A 86 0.91 6.85 -1.27
CA GLU A 86 1.21 7.91 -2.23
C GLU A 86 2.46 7.62 -3.08
N THR A 87 3.43 6.86 -2.55
CA THR A 87 4.56 6.33 -3.34
C THR A 87 4.06 5.40 -4.45
N LEU A 88 3.14 4.48 -4.11
CA LEU A 88 2.46 3.61 -5.07
C LEU A 88 1.69 4.42 -6.13
N ARG A 89 0.85 5.36 -5.70
CA ARG A 89 0.03 6.20 -6.60
C ARG A 89 0.86 7.12 -7.51
N SER A 90 2.08 7.45 -7.10
CA SER A 90 3.00 8.27 -7.89
C SER A 90 3.77 7.47 -8.96
N GLY A 91 3.51 6.18 -9.10
CA GLY A 91 4.18 5.32 -10.09
C GLY A 91 5.55 4.80 -9.64
N LEU A 92 5.97 5.04 -8.40
CA LEU A 92 7.26 4.58 -7.86
C LEU A 92 7.16 3.13 -7.36
N HIS A 93 6.78 2.23 -8.26
CA HIS A 93 6.38 0.86 -7.91
C HIS A 93 7.52 0.04 -7.30
N ALA A 94 8.73 0.13 -7.86
CA ALA A 94 9.89 -0.60 -7.35
C ALA A 94 10.26 -0.16 -5.92
N GLU A 95 10.25 1.16 -5.69
CA GLU A 95 10.49 1.78 -4.39
C GLU A 95 9.40 1.41 -3.39
N PHE A 96 8.14 1.49 -3.81
CA PHE A 96 6.99 1.09 -3.02
C PHE A 96 7.12 -0.36 -2.53
N PHE A 97 7.38 -1.32 -3.42
CA PHE A 97 7.49 -2.73 -3.00
C PHE A 97 8.71 -3.01 -2.14
N ALA A 98 9.83 -2.34 -2.38
CA ALA A 98 11.03 -2.45 -1.55
C ALA A 98 10.78 -1.96 -0.12
N ASP A 99 10.02 -0.87 0.05
CA ASP A 99 9.67 -0.35 1.37
C ASP A 99 8.48 -1.09 1.99
N LEU A 100 7.53 -1.59 1.20
CA LEU A 100 6.40 -2.40 1.68
C LEU A 100 6.90 -3.68 2.37
N GLN A 101 7.88 -4.38 1.78
CA GLN A 101 8.47 -5.58 2.39
C GLN A 101 9.11 -5.31 3.75
N LYS A 102 9.61 -4.09 3.98
CA LYS A 102 10.28 -3.71 5.22
C LYS A 102 9.34 -3.09 6.24
N GLY A 103 8.30 -2.40 5.76
CA GLY A 103 7.47 -1.51 6.57
C GLY A 103 6.02 -1.96 6.79
N LEU A 104 5.53 -2.94 6.03
CA LEU A 104 4.22 -3.52 6.29
C LEU A 104 4.30 -4.47 7.49
N VAL A 105 3.43 -4.27 8.48
CA VAL A 105 3.37 -5.08 9.72
C VAL A 105 3.34 -6.59 9.45
N ALA A 106 2.67 -7.03 8.39
CA ALA A 106 2.57 -8.44 8.02
C ALA A 106 3.93 -9.09 7.67
N PHE A 107 4.95 -8.30 7.34
CA PHE A 107 6.30 -8.77 7.02
C PHE A 107 7.32 -8.50 8.13
N LEU A 108 6.91 -7.88 9.24
CA LEU A 108 7.81 -7.64 10.36
C LEU A 108 8.09 -8.95 11.11
N ASP A 109 9.32 -9.08 11.61
CA ASP A 109 9.68 -10.17 12.53
C ASP A 109 8.86 -10.05 13.82
N PRO A 110 8.04 -11.05 14.18
CA PRO A 110 7.23 -11.02 15.40
C PRO A 110 8.05 -10.85 16.67
N SER A 111 9.30 -11.34 16.68
CA SER A 111 10.18 -11.24 17.86
C SER A 111 10.60 -9.79 18.14
N THR A 112 10.80 -9.01 17.07
CA THR A 112 11.12 -7.58 17.13
C THR A 112 9.86 -6.73 17.27
N TYR A 113 8.80 -7.04 16.51
CA TYR A 113 7.53 -6.31 16.56
C TYR A 113 6.81 -6.46 17.91
N GLY A 114 7.08 -7.57 18.63
CA GLY A 114 6.57 -7.85 19.97
C GLY A 114 5.08 -8.22 20.00
N ARG A 115 4.48 -8.49 18.83
CA ARG A 115 3.06 -8.82 18.64
C ARG A 115 2.88 -9.75 17.44
N SER A 116 1.66 -10.23 17.24
CA SER A 116 1.30 -10.93 16.01
C SER A 116 1.42 -10.00 14.80
N PRO A 117 2.12 -10.39 13.72
CA PRO A 117 2.20 -9.60 12.48
C PRO A 117 0.86 -9.57 11.73
N LEU A 118 -0.13 -10.35 12.17
CA LEU A 118 -1.52 -10.26 11.68
C LEU A 118 -2.31 -9.17 12.39
N GLU A 119 -1.75 -8.54 13.43
CA GLU A 119 -2.36 -7.48 14.20
C GLU A 119 -1.62 -6.16 14.01
N ASN A 120 -2.35 -5.16 13.50
CA ASN A 120 -1.80 -3.82 13.33
C ASN A 120 -1.64 -3.10 14.68
N SER A 121 -0.84 -2.03 14.71
CA SER A 121 -0.66 -1.17 15.89
C SER A 121 -0.86 0.31 15.53
N SER A 122 -0.80 1.20 16.52
CA SER A 122 -0.88 2.65 16.28
C SER A 122 0.46 3.20 15.80
N PHE A 123 1.54 2.81 16.46
CA PHE A 123 2.89 3.23 16.12
C PHE A 123 3.91 2.15 16.52
N ILE A 124 5.09 2.23 15.91
CA ILE A 124 6.25 1.45 16.29
C ILE A 124 7.29 2.40 16.90
N ALA A 125 7.86 2.02 18.05
CA ALA A 125 8.92 2.81 18.67
C ALA A 125 10.15 2.83 17.76
N SER A 126 10.56 4.03 17.36
CA SER A 126 11.62 4.20 16.36
C SER A 126 13.01 4.05 16.99
N SER A 127 14.05 4.08 16.15
CA SER A 127 15.43 4.02 16.63
C SER A 127 15.91 5.26 17.38
N ARG A 128 15.06 6.29 17.48
CA ARG A 128 15.30 7.50 18.28
C ARG A 128 14.88 7.35 19.74
N PHE A 129 14.14 6.31 20.09
CA PHE A 129 13.74 6.10 21.47
C PHE A 129 14.98 5.85 22.37
N PRO A 130 15.01 6.33 23.63
CA PRO A 130 16.20 6.14 24.47
C PRO A 130 16.47 4.68 24.82
N ASP A 131 15.42 3.87 24.98
CA ASP A 131 15.57 2.45 25.28
C ASP A 131 15.64 1.61 24.00
N ALA A 132 16.86 1.17 23.66
CA ALA A 132 17.11 0.33 22.50
C ALA A 132 16.35 -1.00 22.48
N LYS A 133 15.88 -1.49 23.65
CA LYS A 133 15.15 -2.75 23.77
C LYS A 133 13.77 -2.72 23.13
N VAL A 134 13.18 -1.53 22.98
CA VAL A 134 11.84 -1.39 22.38
C VAL A 134 11.87 -0.93 20.93
N HIS A 135 13.05 -0.73 20.34
CA HIS A 135 13.15 -0.31 18.94
C HIS A 135 12.53 -1.37 18.02
N GLY A 136 11.52 -0.99 17.25
CA GLY A 136 10.78 -1.92 16.38
C GLY A 136 9.54 -2.53 17.02
N VAL A 137 9.31 -2.35 18.32
CA VAL A 137 8.12 -2.86 19.02
C VAL A 137 6.88 -2.02 18.69
N GLY A 138 5.77 -2.69 18.38
CA GLY A 138 4.47 -2.07 18.09
C GLY A 138 3.63 -1.76 19.33
N PHE A 139 3.04 -0.57 19.38
CA PHE A 139 2.23 -0.10 20.50
C PHE A 139 0.86 0.42 20.04
N VAL A 140 -0.16 0.18 20.86
CA VAL A 140 -1.53 0.63 20.60
C VAL A 140 -1.83 1.80 21.52
N ALA A 141 -1.90 3.00 20.93
CA ALA A 141 -2.36 4.19 21.61
C ALA A 141 -3.89 4.31 21.54
N ARG A 142 -4.47 4.00 20.37
CA ARG A 142 -5.92 4.03 20.03
C ARG A 142 -6.19 3.14 18.80
N LEU A 143 -7.42 3.18 18.28
CA LEU A 143 -7.74 2.64 16.96
C LEU A 143 -6.90 3.34 15.87
N SER A 144 -6.28 2.56 14.99
CA SER A 144 -5.36 3.06 13.96
C SER A 144 -6.03 3.14 12.60
N GLY A 145 -5.86 4.26 11.90
CA GLY A 145 -6.28 4.42 10.50
C GLY A 145 -5.46 3.61 9.50
N ALA A 146 -4.36 2.98 9.94
CA ALA A 146 -3.47 2.19 9.07
C ALA A 146 -4.19 1.05 8.33
N THR A 147 -5.24 0.47 8.91
CA THR A 147 -6.04 -0.56 8.21
C THR A 147 -6.74 -0.02 6.95
N ALA A 148 -7.23 1.22 6.99
CA ALA A 148 -7.88 1.83 5.82
C ALA A 148 -6.86 2.08 4.69
N GLU A 149 -5.63 2.47 5.04
CA GLU A 149 -4.56 2.64 4.05
C GLU A 149 -4.12 1.28 3.46
N TRP A 150 -4.05 0.22 4.28
CA TRP A 150 -3.78 -1.13 3.77
C TRP A 150 -4.83 -1.59 2.76
N ILE A 151 -6.12 -1.43 3.07
CA ILE A 151 -7.21 -1.75 2.14
C ILE A 151 -7.05 -0.93 0.84
N SER A 152 -6.74 0.37 0.97
CA SER A 152 -6.51 1.25 -0.18
C SER A 152 -5.33 0.78 -1.04
N MET A 153 -4.23 0.35 -0.42
CA MET A 153 -3.08 -0.23 -1.13
C MET A 153 -3.45 -1.52 -1.84
N VAL A 154 -4.13 -2.47 -1.19
CA VAL A 154 -4.54 -3.74 -1.83
C VAL A 154 -5.44 -3.50 -3.03
N LEU A 155 -6.43 -2.62 -2.90
CA LEU A 155 -7.33 -2.28 -4.01
C LEU A 155 -6.56 -1.58 -5.14
N HIS A 156 -5.65 -0.64 -4.83
CA HIS A 156 -4.88 0.06 -5.86
C HIS A 156 -3.87 -0.87 -6.55
N MET A 157 -3.17 -1.73 -5.81
CA MET A 157 -2.29 -2.77 -6.37
C MET A 157 -3.07 -3.73 -7.27
N GLY A 158 -4.27 -4.15 -6.85
CA GLY A 158 -5.06 -5.13 -7.57
C GLY A 158 -5.85 -4.55 -8.75
N LEU A 159 -6.25 -3.28 -8.72
CA LEU A 159 -7.20 -2.72 -9.68
C LEU A 159 -6.63 -1.53 -10.48
N GLY A 160 -5.60 -0.88 -9.97
CA GLY A 160 -5.15 0.43 -10.45
C GLY A 160 -6.01 1.58 -9.94
N ALA A 161 -5.80 2.78 -10.51
CA ALA A 161 -6.46 4.01 -10.07
C ALA A 161 -7.94 4.10 -10.46
N ALA A 162 -8.29 3.62 -11.67
CA ALA A 162 -9.62 3.74 -12.26
C ALA A 162 -9.99 2.46 -13.02
N PRO A 163 -10.33 1.37 -12.31
CA PRO A 163 -10.61 0.08 -12.94
C PRO A 163 -11.92 0.05 -13.73
N PHE A 164 -12.84 0.98 -13.50
CA PHE A 164 -14.10 1.08 -14.23
C PHE A 164 -14.14 2.38 -15.00
N VAL A 165 -14.28 2.29 -16.32
CA VAL A 165 -14.33 3.44 -17.23
C VAL A 165 -15.52 3.33 -18.18
N VAL A 166 -15.94 4.45 -18.74
CA VAL A 166 -16.94 4.47 -19.82
C VAL A 166 -16.22 4.85 -21.11
N GLU A 167 -16.20 3.92 -22.06
CA GLU A 167 -15.57 4.10 -23.38
C GLU A 167 -16.64 3.92 -24.46
N ALA A 168 -16.79 4.90 -25.34
CA ALA A 168 -17.81 4.92 -26.39
C ALA A 168 -19.27 4.69 -25.90
N GLY A 169 -19.56 5.07 -24.65
CA GLY A 169 -20.89 4.92 -24.04
C GLY A 169 -21.10 3.60 -23.28
N GLU A 170 -20.12 2.69 -23.28
CA GLU A 170 -20.21 1.38 -22.63
C GLU A 170 -19.32 1.31 -21.38
N LEU A 171 -19.82 0.69 -20.30
CA LEU A 171 -19.02 0.39 -19.12
C LEU A 171 -17.97 -0.67 -19.44
N ARG A 172 -16.72 -0.41 -19.06
CA ARG A 172 -15.63 -1.39 -19.12
C ARG A 172 -14.96 -1.54 -17.76
N PHE A 173 -14.61 -2.78 -17.43
CA PHE A 173 -13.68 -3.07 -16.35
C PHE A 173 -12.28 -3.29 -16.94
N LYS A 174 -11.38 -2.34 -16.71
CA LYS A 174 -10.00 -2.28 -17.23
C LYS A 174 -9.02 -2.25 -16.05
N PRO A 175 -8.79 -3.38 -15.38
CA PRO A 175 -7.87 -3.40 -14.24
C PRO A 175 -6.44 -3.13 -14.71
N GLN A 176 -5.71 -2.32 -13.94
CA GLN A 176 -4.30 -2.03 -14.16
C GLN A 176 -3.51 -2.50 -12.94
N PRO A 177 -3.28 -3.81 -12.77
CA PRO A 177 -2.61 -4.32 -11.59
C PRO A 177 -1.17 -3.82 -11.54
N VAL A 178 -0.72 -3.48 -10.33
CA VAL A 178 0.66 -3.19 -9.98
C VAL A 178 1.03 -4.16 -8.87
N LEU A 179 1.67 -5.25 -9.23
CA LEU A 179 1.98 -6.40 -8.37
C LEU A 179 3.43 -6.82 -8.63
N ALA A 180 4.20 -6.95 -7.55
CA ALA A 180 5.51 -7.58 -7.59
C ALA A 180 5.39 -9.12 -7.65
N ASP A 181 6.35 -9.75 -8.31
CA ASP A 181 6.44 -11.20 -8.51
C ASP A 181 6.33 -12.02 -7.21
N TRP A 182 6.90 -11.52 -6.12
CA TRP A 182 6.93 -12.18 -4.82
C TRP A 182 5.58 -12.17 -4.09
N LEU A 183 4.58 -11.41 -4.56
CA LEU A 183 3.22 -11.44 -4.02
C LEU A 183 2.43 -12.66 -4.50
N PHE A 184 2.84 -13.29 -5.60
CA PHE A 184 2.16 -14.45 -6.13
C PHE A 184 2.54 -15.70 -5.33
N THR A 185 1.57 -16.56 -5.07
CA THR A 185 1.79 -17.86 -4.41
C THR A 185 2.84 -18.67 -5.17
N SER A 186 3.76 -19.33 -4.46
CA SER A 186 4.72 -20.26 -5.08
C SER A 186 4.13 -21.65 -5.34
N GLN A 187 3.10 -22.00 -4.57
CA GLN A 187 2.39 -23.28 -4.60
C GLN A 187 0.92 -23.05 -4.22
N ALA A 188 0.05 -24.02 -4.50
CA ALA A 188 -1.34 -23.92 -4.09
C ALA A 188 -1.45 -23.79 -2.55
N SER A 189 -2.19 -22.80 -2.08
CA SER A 189 -2.35 -22.50 -0.65
C SER A 189 -3.58 -21.63 -0.41
N GLY A 190 -4.27 -21.85 0.71
CA GLY A 190 -5.40 -21.02 1.12
C GLY A 190 -6.59 -20.97 0.13
N GLY A 191 -6.75 -22.01 -0.71
CA GLY A 191 -7.77 -22.06 -1.76
C GLY A 191 -7.37 -21.40 -3.08
N PHE A 192 -6.13 -20.90 -3.19
CA PHE A 192 -5.57 -20.36 -4.44
C PHE A 192 -4.63 -21.37 -5.09
N ALA A 193 -4.56 -21.33 -6.43
CA ALA A 193 -3.57 -22.09 -7.18
C ALA A 193 -2.15 -21.54 -6.96
N ALA A 194 -1.14 -22.19 -7.54
CA ALA A 194 0.18 -21.60 -7.63
C ALA A 194 0.15 -20.37 -8.55
N ASN A 195 1.16 -19.51 -8.40
CA ASN A 195 1.34 -18.26 -9.15
C ASN A 195 0.12 -17.33 -9.14
N SER A 196 -0.58 -17.27 -8.00
CA SER A 196 -1.84 -16.55 -7.87
C SER A 196 -1.75 -15.44 -6.83
N PHE A 197 -2.47 -14.34 -7.07
CA PHE A 197 -2.70 -13.26 -6.11
C PHE A 197 -4.20 -12.96 -6.07
N GLY A 198 -4.79 -12.91 -4.88
CA GLY A 198 -6.24 -12.81 -4.72
C GLY A 198 -6.67 -11.78 -3.67
N PHE A 199 -7.73 -11.05 -3.97
CA PHE A 199 -8.40 -10.15 -3.02
C PHE A 199 -9.90 -10.11 -3.28
N LYS A 200 -10.65 -9.57 -2.32
CA LYS A 200 -12.10 -9.48 -2.41
C LYS A 200 -12.54 -8.09 -2.86
N LEU A 201 -13.28 -8.02 -3.95
CA LEU A 201 -13.88 -6.80 -4.48
C LEU A 201 -15.34 -6.67 -4.01
N PHE A 202 -15.73 -5.47 -3.60
CA PHE A 202 -17.07 -5.13 -3.08
C PHE A 202 -17.57 -6.07 -1.96
N GLY A 203 -16.64 -6.69 -1.22
CA GLY A 203 -16.98 -7.63 -0.15
C GLY A 203 -17.61 -8.95 -0.61
N LYS A 204 -17.72 -9.20 -1.93
CA LYS A 204 -18.41 -10.38 -2.47
C LYS A 204 -17.56 -11.19 -3.44
N THR A 205 -17.07 -10.57 -4.51
CA THR A 205 -16.38 -11.26 -5.60
C THR A 205 -14.91 -11.46 -5.26
N TRP A 206 -14.41 -12.68 -5.38
CA TRP A 206 -12.96 -12.93 -5.39
C TRP A 206 -12.39 -12.54 -6.74
N VAL A 207 -11.47 -11.59 -6.75
CA VAL A 207 -10.66 -11.26 -7.93
C VAL A 207 -9.32 -11.95 -7.75
N VAL A 208 -8.96 -12.84 -8.67
CA VAL A 208 -7.76 -13.67 -8.60
C VAL A 208 -6.95 -13.50 -9.87
N TYR A 209 -5.75 -12.97 -9.74
CA TYR A 209 -4.78 -12.95 -10.82
C TYR A 209 -4.04 -14.27 -10.89
N ASN A 210 -4.02 -14.89 -12.07
CA ASN A 210 -3.16 -16.03 -12.41
C ASN A 210 -1.98 -15.52 -13.24
N ASN A 211 -0.76 -15.75 -12.78
CA ASN A 211 0.48 -15.26 -13.40
C ASN A 211 1.43 -16.41 -13.76
N PRO A 212 1.20 -17.17 -14.84
CA PRO A 212 2.01 -18.34 -15.17
C PRO A 212 3.51 -18.05 -15.29
N LYS A 213 3.88 -16.83 -15.71
CA LYS A 213 5.28 -16.40 -15.84
C LYS A 213 5.90 -15.94 -14.53
N ARG A 214 5.08 -15.68 -13.50
CA ARG A 214 5.47 -15.11 -12.20
C ARG A 214 6.37 -13.88 -12.33
N GLN A 215 6.00 -12.99 -13.25
CA GLN A 215 6.69 -11.73 -13.50
C GLN A 215 5.97 -10.57 -12.82
N ASN A 216 6.65 -9.43 -12.64
CA ASN A 216 6.02 -8.20 -12.18
C ASN A 216 4.93 -7.77 -13.17
N THR A 217 3.89 -7.07 -12.71
CA THR A 217 2.92 -6.39 -13.58
C THR A 217 3.28 -4.92 -13.81
N PHE A 218 4.53 -4.55 -13.51
CA PHE A 218 5.09 -3.22 -13.73
C PHE A 218 6.55 -3.32 -14.19
N GLY A 219 7.05 -2.25 -14.80
CA GLY A 219 8.40 -2.22 -15.38
C GLY A 219 8.44 -2.66 -16.84
N GLN A 220 9.65 -2.89 -17.37
CA GLN A 220 9.88 -3.13 -18.79
C GLN A 220 9.30 -4.46 -19.29
N ASP A 221 9.38 -5.52 -18.48
CA ASP A 221 8.93 -6.88 -18.82
C ASP A 221 7.60 -7.22 -18.12
N ALA A 222 6.75 -6.22 -17.92
CA ALA A 222 5.51 -6.36 -17.19
C ALA A 222 4.52 -7.28 -17.90
N VAL A 223 3.95 -8.24 -17.18
CA VAL A 223 2.77 -8.98 -17.64
C VAL A 223 1.49 -8.20 -17.39
N ALA A 224 0.50 -8.34 -18.26
CA ALA A 224 -0.75 -7.60 -18.21
C ALA A 224 -1.97 -8.53 -18.34
N PRO A 225 -3.18 -8.09 -17.96
CA PRO A 225 -4.40 -8.86 -18.21
C PRO A 225 -4.56 -9.21 -19.70
N VAL A 226 -4.81 -10.49 -20.00
CA VAL A 226 -5.04 -10.98 -21.37
C VAL A 226 -6.30 -11.83 -21.53
N ALA A 227 -6.86 -12.31 -20.42
CA ALA A 227 -8.12 -13.05 -20.41
C ALA A 227 -8.77 -13.05 -19.04
N PHE A 228 -10.06 -13.32 -19.03
CA PHE A 228 -10.92 -13.33 -17.85
C PHE A 228 -11.78 -14.59 -17.85
N GLU A 229 -11.93 -15.19 -16.69
CA GLU A 229 -12.87 -16.27 -16.42
C GLU A 229 -13.81 -15.83 -15.30
N LEU A 230 -15.10 -15.83 -15.59
CA LEU A 230 -16.15 -15.36 -14.70
C LEU A 230 -16.89 -16.57 -14.17
N THR A 231 -17.00 -16.70 -12.85
CA THR A 231 -17.92 -17.63 -12.19
C THR A 231 -19.00 -16.84 -11.50
N TYR A 232 -20.23 -16.97 -11.99
CA TYR A 232 -21.39 -16.33 -11.41
C TYR A 232 -21.89 -17.08 -10.17
N ALA A 233 -22.62 -16.39 -9.28
CA ALA A 233 -23.08 -16.95 -8.02
C ALA A 233 -24.06 -18.13 -8.18
N GLU A 234 -24.81 -18.17 -9.28
CA GLU A 234 -25.68 -19.28 -9.65
C GLU A 234 -24.94 -20.47 -10.29
N GLY A 235 -23.62 -20.36 -10.44
CA GLY A 235 -22.74 -21.43 -10.92
C GLY A 235 -22.45 -21.41 -12.42
N THR A 236 -23.03 -20.47 -13.20
CA THR A 236 -22.67 -20.33 -14.62
C THR A 236 -21.25 -19.78 -14.76
N THR A 237 -20.57 -20.20 -15.83
CA THR A 237 -19.23 -19.73 -16.16
C THR A 237 -19.19 -19.09 -17.54
N GLN A 238 -18.38 -18.05 -17.66
CA GLN A 238 -18.10 -17.38 -18.94
C GLN A 238 -16.61 -17.08 -19.05
N THR A 239 -16.12 -16.95 -20.28
CA THR A 239 -14.75 -16.55 -20.57
C THR A 239 -14.73 -15.37 -21.52
N HIS A 240 -13.72 -14.53 -21.39
CA HIS A 240 -13.49 -13.39 -22.25
C HIS A 240 -11.99 -13.23 -22.50
N THR A 241 -11.59 -13.04 -23.76
CA THR A 241 -10.20 -12.74 -24.12
C THR A 241 -10.05 -11.25 -24.38
N GLY A 242 -8.99 -10.64 -23.86
CA GLY A 242 -8.74 -9.22 -23.96
C GLY A 242 -8.10 -8.66 -22.69
N ASP A 243 -7.84 -7.35 -22.70
CA ASP A 243 -7.27 -6.61 -21.58
C ASP A 243 -8.34 -6.04 -20.63
N SER A 244 -9.61 -6.21 -20.96
CA SER A 244 -10.75 -5.61 -20.27
C SER A 244 -12.02 -6.43 -20.41
N LEU A 245 -12.97 -6.27 -19.48
CA LEU A 245 -14.33 -6.80 -19.63
C LEU A 245 -15.26 -5.72 -20.19
N PRO A 246 -16.02 -6.00 -21.26
CA PRO A 246 -17.06 -5.12 -21.76
C PRO A 246 -18.38 -5.31 -21.00
N GLU A 247 -19.41 -4.54 -21.38
CA GLU A 247 -20.79 -4.90 -21.03
C GLU A 247 -21.22 -6.21 -21.74
N PRO A 248 -22.11 -7.01 -21.12
CA PRO A 248 -22.72 -6.82 -19.81
C PRO A 248 -21.82 -7.27 -18.62
N MET A 249 -20.71 -7.96 -18.88
CA MET A 249 -19.86 -8.59 -17.87
C MET A 249 -19.31 -7.60 -16.83
N ALA A 250 -18.88 -6.40 -17.26
CA ALA A 250 -18.42 -5.35 -16.35
C ALA A 250 -19.53 -4.85 -15.41
N GLY A 251 -20.77 -4.78 -15.92
CA GLY A 251 -21.95 -4.45 -15.12
C GLY A 251 -22.25 -5.54 -14.10
N ASP A 252 -22.21 -6.81 -14.52
CA ASP A 252 -22.43 -7.95 -13.63
C ASP A 252 -21.42 -8.03 -12.49
N LEU A 253 -20.15 -7.68 -12.76
CA LEU A 253 -19.11 -7.56 -11.73
C LEU A 253 -19.46 -6.46 -10.72
N ARG A 254 -19.87 -5.27 -11.19
CA ARG A 254 -20.24 -4.13 -10.34
C ARG A 254 -21.50 -4.40 -9.51
N ASP A 255 -22.46 -5.12 -10.07
CA ASP A 255 -23.68 -5.55 -9.40
C ASP A 255 -23.44 -6.72 -8.42
N GLY A 256 -22.21 -7.23 -8.36
CA GLY A 256 -21.82 -8.33 -7.48
C GLY A 256 -22.48 -9.66 -7.85
N LYS A 257 -22.78 -9.90 -9.13
CA LYS A 257 -23.34 -11.19 -9.58
C LYS A 257 -22.28 -12.29 -9.63
N LEU A 258 -21.01 -11.91 -9.72
CA LEU A 258 -19.88 -12.84 -9.74
C LEU A 258 -19.49 -13.31 -8.33
N GLN A 259 -19.28 -14.61 -8.19
CA GLN A 259 -18.59 -15.19 -7.04
C GLN A 259 -17.07 -15.11 -7.20
N ASN A 260 -16.56 -15.44 -8.40
CA ASN A 260 -15.14 -15.40 -8.71
C ASN A 260 -14.91 -14.73 -10.07
N LEU A 261 -13.82 -13.98 -10.17
CA LEU A 261 -13.25 -13.43 -11.39
C LEU A 261 -11.77 -13.81 -11.42
N VAL A 262 -11.39 -14.73 -12.30
CA VAL A 262 -9.99 -15.07 -12.54
C VAL A 262 -9.48 -14.24 -13.71
N ILE A 263 -8.34 -13.58 -13.55
CA ILE A 263 -7.70 -12.75 -14.57
C ILE A 263 -6.35 -13.37 -14.89
N THR A 264 -6.19 -13.82 -16.13
CA THR A 264 -4.92 -14.39 -16.60
C THR A 264 -4.00 -13.26 -17.05
N LEU A 265 -2.76 -13.29 -16.56
CA LEU A 265 -1.70 -12.38 -16.92
C LEU A 265 -0.79 -13.02 -17.99
N GLY A 266 -0.49 -12.25 -19.05
CA GLY A 266 0.26 -12.70 -20.22
C GLY A 266 1.35 -11.74 -20.65
#